data_AF-A0A7V5RZ61-F1
#
_entry.id   AF-A0A7V5RZ61-F1
#
_cell.length_a   1.000
_cell.length_b   1.000
_cell.length_c   1.000
_cell.angle_alpha   90.00
_cell.angle_beta   90.00
_cell.angle_gamma   90.00
#
_symmetry.space_group_name_H-M   'P 1'
#
loop_
_entity.id
_entity.type
_entity.pdbx_description
1 polymer ?
#
loop_
_entity_poly.entity_id
_entity_poly.type
_entity_poly.pdbx_seq_one_letter_code
_entity_poly.pdbx_strand_id
1 'polypeptide(L)'
;MAHRIAQNACQLSRRVQFQVRVRLWHKQECTICEVSTCVEGIIPALAGVLTDESKIRCVLRRQIPMLNEHTTTGRAAVLGAGTMGAQIAAHLANIGWQVLLLDLTPDHAKQGLERVSKLKPAPFYLPELASRIEIGGFDSDFPRLKEADWVIEAVVEKPDIKRELWTRVQDYVNDRAVLSTNTSGLSIHEMSDDCRDDIKRRFLGTHFFNPPRYLKLLEIIPRRETDPDIVEGVARFAERVLGKRVVIARDTPGFIANRLGIHSMMVVFP
;
A
#
# COMPACT_ATOMS: atom_id res chain seq x y z
N MET A 1 35.95 -38.56 -39.10
CA MET A 1 36.11 -37.10 -39.30
C MET A 1 35.45 -36.25 -38.19
N ALA A 2 35.12 -36.84 -37.02
CA ALA A 2 34.53 -36.16 -35.86
C ALA A 2 35.45 -36.16 -34.62
N HIS A 3 36.75 -36.45 -34.80
CA HIS A 3 37.75 -36.46 -33.72
C HIS A 3 38.69 -35.24 -33.72
N ARG A 4 38.53 -34.31 -34.69
CA ARG A 4 39.36 -33.09 -34.84
C ARG A 4 38.63 -31.77 -34.53
N ILE A 5 37.35 -31.81 -34.17
CA ILE A 5 36.56 -30.61 -33.82
C ILE A 5 36.49 -30.39 -32.30
N ALA A 6 36.69 -31.45 -31.50
CA ALA A 6 36.64 -31.41 -30.04
C ALA A 6 37.90 -30.82 -29.35
N GLN A 7 39.00 -30.59 -30.07
CA GLN A 7 40.26 -30.07 -29.48
C GLN A 7 40.49 -28.56 -29.67
N ASN A 8 39.65 -27.84 -30.43
CA ASN A 8 39.81 -26.39 -30.66
C ASN A 8 38.81 -25.49 -29.89
N ALA A 9 37.85 -26.06 -29.16
CA ALA A 9 36.90 -25.27 -28.35
C ALA A 9 37.44 -24.90 -26.95
N CYS A 10 38.62 -25.40 -26.57
CA CYS A 10 39.24 -25.15 -25.26
C CYS A 10 40.24 -23.97 -25.25
N GLN A 11 40.34 -23.17 -26.33
CA GLN A 11 41.33 -22.08 -26.42
C GLN A 11 40.82 -20.70 -26.87
N LEU A 12 39.51 -20.47 -26.98
CA LEU A 12 38.96 -19.12 -27.15
C LEU A 12 37.98 -18.75 -26.03
N SER A 13 38.40 -18.97 -24.79
CA SER A 13 38.06 -18.01 -23.74
C SER A 13 39.06 -16.86 -23.84
N ARG A 14 38.54 -15.62 -23.96
CA ARG A 14 39.17 -14.28 -23.87
C ARG A 14 38.94 -13.45 -25.12
N ARG A 15 38.33 -12.27 -24.90
CA ARG A 15 37.94 -11.22 -25.86
C ARG A 15 36.67 -11.63 -26.61
N VAL A 16 35.50 -11.07 -26.35
CA VAL A 16 35.11 -9.67 -26.57
C VAL A 16 33.91 -9.32 -25.66
N GLN A 17 33.99 -8.18 -24.96
CA GLN A 17 32.85 -7.59 -24.24
C GLN A 17 31.77 -7.15 -25.24
N PHE A 18 30.54 -7.62 -25.07
CA PHE A 18 29.37 -6.94 -25.65
C PHE A 18 28.39 -6.57 -24.54
N GLN A 19 28.19 -5.26 -24.38
CA GLN A 19 27.18 -4.64 -23.54
C GLN A 19 25.79 -5.10 -23.97
N VAL A 20 25.01 -5.66 -23.05
CA VAL A 20 23.56 -5.83 -23.25
C VAL A 20 22.86 -4.58 -22.73
N ARG A 21 22.44 -3.72 -23.66
CA ARG A 21 21.54 -2.59 -23.40
C ARG A 21 20.10 -3.13 -23.49
N VAL A 22 19.45 -3.37 -22.35
CA VAL A 22 18.02 -3.70 -22.33
C VAL A 22 17.22 -2.41 -22.44
N ARG A 23 16.64 -2.17 -23.60
CA ARG A 23 15.48 -1.28 -23.78
C ARG A 23 14.51 -2.02 -24.66
N LEU A 24 13.37 -2.43 -24.11
CA LEU A 24 12.13 -2.67 -24.85
C LEU A 24 10.97 -2.52 -23.86
N TRP A 25 10.23 -1.42 -24.01
CA TRP A 25 8.81 -1.36 -23.66
C TRP A 25 8.06 -1.69 -24.95
N HIS A 26 7.23 -2.74 -24.92
CA HIS A 26 6.09 -2.81 -25.83
C HIS A 26 4.98 -3.65 -25.19
N LYS A 27 3.78 -3.05 -25.19
CA LYS A 27 2.49 -3.65 -24.82
C LYS A 27 2.28 -4.99 -25.54
N GLN A 28 1.78 -6.00 -24.82
CA GLN A 28 0.63 -6.82 -25.26
C GLN A 28 0.22 -7.85 -24.18
N GLU A 29 -1.09 -7.84 -23.91
CA GLU A 29 -1.99 -8.95 -23.56
C GLU A 29 -1.47 -10.12 -22.72
N CYS A 30 -2.03 -10.20 -21.51
CA CYS A 30 -2.02 -11.39 -20.67
C CYS A 30 -2.92 -12.46 -21.32
N THR A 31 -2.35 -13.60 -21.69
CA THR A 31 -3.12 -14.81 -22.03
C THR A 31 -2.43 -16.00 -21.37
N ILE A 32 -2.92 -16.38 -20.19
CA ILE A 32 -2.64 -17.68 -19.60
C ILE A 32 -3.74 -18.61 -20.10
N CYS A 33 -3.46 -19.35 -21.18
CA CYS A 33 -4.15 -20.58 -21.55
C CYS A 33 -3.31 -21.33 -22.60
N GLU A 34 -3.14 -22.64 -22.37
CA GLU A 34 -2.61 -23.64 -23.31
C GLU A 34 -1.13 -23.59 -23.70
N VAL A 35 -0.27 -24.17 -22.85
CA VAL A 35 0.86 -24.97 -23.34
C VAL A 35 0.85 -26.32 -22.63
N SER A 36 -0.20 -27.09 -22.89
CA SER A 36 -0.21 -28.53 -22.75
C SER A 36 -0.26 -29.04 -24.18
N THR A 37 0.72 -29.84 -24.60
CA THR A 37 0.93 -30.39 -25.95
C THR A 37 1.62 -29.47 -26.96
N CYS A 38 2.95 -29.52 -26.99
CA CYS A 38 3.79 -29.47 -28.23
C CYS A 38 5.28 -29.36 -27.85
N VAL A 39 5.87 -30.42 -27.27
CA VAL A 39 7.32 -30.71 -27.45
C VAL A 39 7.54 -32.22 -27.37
N GLU A 40 6.94 -32.99 -28.29
CA GLU A 40 7.54 -34.26 -28.70
C GLU A 40 8.34 -33.99 -29.98
N GLY A 41 9.66 -34.13 -29.88
CA GLY A 41 10.55 -34.10 -31.03
C GLY A 41 11.55 -32.94 -31.02
N ILE A 42 12.83 -33.33 -30.95
CA ILE A 42 14.04 -32.58 -31.35
C ILE A 42 14.78 -31.86 -30.19
N ILE A 43 15.92 -32.48 -29.80
CA ILE A 43 17.09 -32.01 -29.02
C ILE A 43 17.10 -32.33 -27.50
N PRO A 44 17.78 -33.42 -27.07
CA PRO A 44 18.04 -33.73 -25.65
C PRO A 44 19.34 -33.09 -25.11
N ALA A 45 19.66 -31.84 -25.47
CA ALA A 45 20.92 -31.18 -25.06
C ALA A 45 20.76 -29.82 -24.37
N LEU A 46 19.53 -29.37 -24.10
CA LEU A 46 19.22 -28.12 -23.38
C LEU A 46 18.40 -28.34 -22.11
N ALA A 47 18.22 -29.60 -21.70
CA ALA A 47 17.48 -29.98 -20.49
C ALA A 47 18.19 -29.62 -19.16
N GLY A 48 19.42 -29.08 -19.21
CA GLY A 48 20.20 -28.69 -18.03
C GLY A 48 20.21 -27.19 -17.71
N VAL A 49 19.59 -26.33 -18.52
CA VAL A 49 19.67 -24.86 -18.36
C VAL A 49 18.31 -24.23 -17.99
N LEU A 50 17.23 -25.02 -17.93
CA LEU A 50 15.87 -24.51 -17.65
C LEU A 50 15.18 -25.13 -16.43
N THR A 51 15.89 -25.87 -15.58
CA THR A 51 15.35 -26.43 -14.31
C THR A 51 15.91 -25.71 -13.08
N ASP A 52 16.02 -24.39 -13.14
CA ASP A 52 16.24 -23.60 -11.93
C ASP A 52 14.87 -23.12 -11.41
N GLU A 53 14.17 -24.01 -10.70
CA GLU A 53 12.91 -23.70 -10.02
C GLU A 53 13.04 -22.50 -9.06
N SER A 54 14.26 -22.16 -8.64
CA SER A 54 14.50 -20.98 -7.81
C SER A 54 14.30 -19.64 -8.53
N LYS A 55 14.40 -19.61 -9.87
CA LYS A 55 14.11 -18.42 -10.70
C LYS A 55 12.66 -18.37 -11.20
N ILE A 56 12.00 -19.52 -11.30
CA ILE A 56 10.54 -19.61 -11.56
C ILE A 56 9.72 -19.28 -10.29
N ARG A 57 10.38 -19.07 -9.16
CA ARG A 57 9.79 -18.54 -7.93
C ARG A 57 9.21 -17.11 -8.06
N CYS A 58 9.33 -16.45 -9.21
CA CYS A 58 9.00 -15.04 -9.43
C CYS A 58 7.57 -14.76 -9.92
N VAL A 59 6.79 -15.74 -10.41
CA VAL A 59 5.50 -15.45 -11.09
C VAL A 59 4.27 -15.86 -10.27
N LEU A 60 4.43 -16.63 -9.19
CA LEU A 60 3.34 -17.06 -8.31
C LEU A 60 3.53 -16.56 -6.88
N ARG A 61 3.77 -15.24 -6.72
CA ARG A 61 3.63 -14.60 -5.40
C ARG A 61 2.17 -14.76 -4.96
N ARG A 62 2.02 -15.43 -3.82
CA ARG A 62 0.75 -15.72 -3.13
C ARG A 62 -0.23 -14.54 -3.19
N GLN A 63 -1.41 -14.82 -3.71
CA GLN A 63 -2.75 -14.24 -3.52
C GLN A 63 -2.99 -13.22 -2.37
N ILE A 64 -2.19 -12.17 -2.26
CA ILE A 64 -2.58 -10.91 -1.60
C ILE A 64 -2.86 -9.93 -2.75
N PRO A 65 -4.10 -9.48 -2.99
CA PRO A 65 -4.35 -8.37 -3.89
C PRO A 65 -3.69 -7.15 -3.28
N MET A 66 -2.46 -6.87 -3.73
CA MET A 66 -1.73 -5.71 -3.26
C MET A 66 -2.37 -4.47 -3.87
N LEU A 67 -2.70 -3.48 -3.03
CA LEU A 67 -2.80 -2.09 -3.48
C LEU A 67 -1.60 -1.80 -4.38
N ASN A 68 -1.84 -1.46 -5.65
CA ASN A 68 -0.78 -1.18 -6.60
C ASN A 68 -1.23 -0.12 -7.62
N GLU A 69 -0.33 0.32 -8.49
CA GLU A 69 -0.59 1.37 -9.48
C GLU A 69 -1.73 1.06 -10.48
N HIS A 70 -2.14 -0.20 -10.61
CA HIS A 70 -3.23 -0.64 -11.48
C HIS A 70 -4.59 -0.73 -10.75
N THR A 71 -4.63 -0.55 -9.43
CA THR A 71 -5.88 -0.59 -8.66
C THR A 71 -6.72 0.66 -8.95
N THR A 72 -7.62 0.57 -9.92
CA THR A 72 -8.52 1.67 -10.31
C THR A 72 -9.79 1.75 -9.46
N THR A 73 -10.22 0.63 -8.89
CA THR A 73 -11.42 0.53 -8.04
C THR A 73 -11.07 -0.28 -6.80
N GLY A 74 -11.63 0.11 -5.66
CA GLY A 74 -11.45 -0.61 -4.40
C GLY A 74 -12.40 -0.11 -3.33
N ARG A 75 -12.38 -0.80 -2.19
CA ARG A 75 -13.12 -0.44 -0.99
C ARG A 75 -12.14 -0.03 0.10
N ALA A 76 -12.34 1.14 0.68
CA ALA A 76 -11.57 1.59 1.83
C ALA A 76 -12.47 1.75 3.05
N ALA A 77 -11.94 1.48 4.24
CA ALA A 77 -12.57 1.85 5.49
C ALA A 77 -11.71 2.90 6.19
N VAL A 78 -12.33 4.00 6.62
CA VAL A 78 -11.67 5.04 7.40
C VAL A 78 -12.26 5.06 8.80
N LEU A 79 -11.43 4.79 9.81
CA LEU A 79 -11.82 4.73 11.20
C LEU A 79 -11.54 6.09 11.85
N GLY A 80 -12.58 6.85 12.13
CA GLY A 80 -12.56 8.22 12.64
C GLY A 80 -13.03 9.23 11.60
N ALA A 81 -14.09 9.97 11.92
CA ALA A 81 -14.70 11.01 11.09
C ALA A 81 -14.35 12.43 11.57
N GLY A 82 -13.23 12.55 12.29
CA GLY A 82 -12.62 13.83 12.63
C GLY A 82 -12.13 14.60 11.39
N THR A 83 -11.40 15.69 11.62
CA THR A 83 -10.91 16.58 10.54
C THR A 83 -10.08 15.85 9.48
N MET A 84 -9.20 14.93 9.89
CA MET A 84 -8.34 14.20 8.97
C MET A 84 -9.07 13.03 8.30
N GLY A 85 -9.72 12.17 9.08
CA GLY A 85 -10.37 10.99 8.53
C GLY A 85 -11.48 11.31 7.53
N ALA A 86 -12.33 12.30 7.79
CA ALA A 86 -13.35 12.72 6.82
C ALA A 86 -12.73 13.26 5.52
N GLN A 87 -11.60 13.98 5.60
CA GLN A 87 -10.89 14.47 4.41
C GLN A 87 -10.15 13.35 3.66
N ILE A 88 -9.62 12.35 4.36
CA ILE A 88 -9.03 11.16 3.75
C ILE A 88 -10.11 10.36 3.02
N ALA A 89 -11.27 10.17 3.64
CA ALA A 89 -12.42 9.53 3.01
C ALA A 89 -12.87 10.30 1.75
N ALA A 90 -12.95 11.63 1.81
CA ALA A 90 -13.21 12.45 0.63
C ALA A 90 -12.14 12.29 -0.46
N HIS A 91 -10.86 12.20 -0.09
CA HIS A 91 -9.77 12.02 -1.04
C HIS A 91 -9.83 10.65 -1.75
N LEU A 92 -10.24 9.60 -1.06
CA LEU A 92 -10.45 8.27 -1.63
C LEU A 92 -11.71 8.22 -2.50
N ALA A 93 -12.80 8.83 -2.07
CA ALA A 93 -14.02 8.95 -2.88
C ALA A 93 -13.76 9.68 -4.21
N ASN A 94 -12.86 10.68 -4.19
CA ASN A 94 -12.45 11.43 -5.38
C ASN A 94 -11.81 10.56 -6.46
N ILE A 95 -11.10 9.49 -6.09
CA ILE A 95 -10.46 8.57 -7.05
C ILE A 95 -11.38 7.45 -7.52
N GLY A 96 -12.65 7.45 -7.11
CA GLY A 96 -13.63 6.43 -7.54
C GLY A 96 -13.83 5.28 -6.55
N TRP A 97 -13.18 5.31 -5.39
CA TRP A 97 -13.31 4.25 -4.40
C TRP A 97 -14.60 4.38 -3.58
N GLN A 98 -15.13 3.23 -3.15
CA GLN A 98 -16.20 3.17 -2.16
C GLN A 98 -15.57 3.24 -0.78
N VAL A 99 -16.07 4.12 0.08
CA VAL A 99 -15.47 4.38 1.38
C VAL A 99 -16.48 4.16 2.48
N LEU A 100 -16.13 3.32 3.45
CA LEU A 100 -16.86 3.19 4.70
C LEU A 100 -16.22 4.10 5.75
N LEU A 101 -16.91 5.17 6.14
CA LEU A 101 -16.49 6.09 7.18
C LEU A 101 -17.13 5.69 8.50
N LEU A 102 -16.32 5.19 9.43
CA LEU A 102 -16.77 4.77 10.75
C LEU A 102 -16.32 5.75 11.82
N ASP A 103 -17.13 5.96 12.85
CA ASP A 103 -16.74 6.65 14.08
C ASP A 103 -17.41 5.94 15.28
N LEU A 104 -17.25 6.45 16.49
CA LEU A 104 -17.88 5.93 17.71
C LEU A 104 -19.37 5.67 17.52
N THR A 105 -20.05 6.60 16.87
CA THR A 105 -21.46 6.47 16.47
C THR A 105 -21.66 6.87 15.01
N PRO A 106 -22.70 6.35 14.34
CA PRO A 106 -23.06 6.78 12.99
C PRO A 106 -23.33 8.29 12.90
N ASP A 107 -23.84 8.91 13.97
CA ASP A 107 -24.07 10.35 14.03
C ASP A 107 -22.77 11.15 14.00
N HIS A 108 -21.72 10.69 14.70
CA HIS A 108 -20.40 11.32 14.61
C HIS A 108 -19.82 11.20 13.20
N ALA A 109 -19.98 10.03 12.55
CA ALA A 109 -19.58 9.82 11.16
C ALA A 109 -20.32 10.77 10.21
N LYS A 110 -21.63 10.92 10.38
CA LYS A 110 -22.47 11.85 9.62
C LYS A 110 -22.02 13.30 9.78
N GLN A 111 -21.79 13.76 11.02
CA GLN A 111 -21.31 15.11 11.29
C GLN A 111 -19.94 15.37 10.63
N GLY A 112 -19.06 14.36 10.62
CA GLY A 112 -17.78 14.41 9.91
C GLY A 112 -17.96 14.63 8.41
N LEU A 113 -18.84 13.85 7.78
CA LEU A 113 -19.16 13.94 6.36
C LEU A 113 -19.81 15.30 5.98
N GLU A 114 -20.71 15.81 6.81
CA GLU A 114 -21.32 17.12 6.61
C GLU A 114 -20.30 18.26 6.74
N ARG A 115 -19.38 18.15 7.70
CA ARG A 115 -18.31 19.12 7.92
C ARG A 115 -17.37 19.16 6.73
N VAL A 116 -16.87 18.01 6.28
CA VAL A 116 -15.92 17.94 5.16
C VAL A 116 -16.52 18.49 3.86
N SER A 117 -17.82 18.33 3.65
CA SER A 117 -18.53 18.87 2.48
C SER A 117 -18.60 20.40 2.45
N LYS A 118 -18.43 21.07 3.60
CA LYS A 118 -18.49 22.53 3.75
C LYS A 118 -17.11 23.20 3.89
N LEU A 119 -16.04 22.41 3.99
CA LEU A 119 -14.69 22.93 4.21
C LEU A 119 -14.16 23.75 3.03
N LYS A 120 -13.32 24.73 3.36
CA LYS A 120 -12.54 25.53 2.40
C LYS A 120 -11.05 25.40 2.73
N PRO A 121 -10.19 25.04 1.75
CA PRO A 121 -10.51 24.70 0.37
C PRO A 121 -11.26 23.36 0.25
N ALA A 122 -12.04 23.18 -0.82
CA ALA A 122 -12.98 22.05 -0.95
C ALA A 122 -12.23 20.70 -0.94
N PRO A 123 -12.60 19.73 -0.09
CA PRO A 123 -11.98 18.41 -0.08
C PRO A 123 -12.41 17.51 -1.26
N PHE A 124 -13.65 17.65 -1.73
CA PHE A 124 -14.17 16.90 -2.89
C PHE A 124 -13.85 17.59 -4.22
N TYR A 125 -13.57 16.80 -5.26
CA TYR A 125 -13.48 17.29 -6.64
C TYR A 125 -14.85 17.76 -7.14
N LEU A 126 -15.87 16.94 -6.90
CA LEU A 126 -17.26 17.21 -7.21
C LEU A 126 -18.11 16.83 -5.99
N PRO A 127 -19.11 17.64 -5.59
CA PRO A 127 -19.92 17.38 -4.40
C PRO A 127 -20.64 16.01 -4.41
N GLU A 128 -21.00 15.52 -5.59
CA GLU A 128 -21.74 14.26 -5.77
C GLU A 128 -20.92 13.04 -5.35
N LEU A 129 -19.58 13.17 -5.30
CA LEU A 129 -18.69 12.08 -4.89
C LEU A 129 -18.82 11.73 -3.40
N ALA A 130 -19.45 12.59 -2.61
CA ALA A 130 -19.84 12.26 -1.24
C ALA A 130 -20.78 11.04 -1.17
N SER A 131 -21.53 10.73 -2.24
CA SER A 131 -22.39 9.54 -2.32
C SER A 131 -21.62 8.21 -2.29
N ARG A 132 -20.30 8.23 -2.51
CA ARG A 132 -19.43 7.04 -2.38
C ARG A 132 -18.96 6.78 -0.95
N ILE A 133 -19.34 7.66 -0.02
CA ILE A 133 -19.01 7.53 1.39
C ILE A 133 -20.24 7.04 2.12
N GLU A 134 -20.18 5.79 2.56
CA GLU A 134 -21.15 5.21 3.48
C GLU A 134 -20.70 5.48 4.91
N ILE A 135 -21.64 5.81 5.79
CA ILE A 135 -21.37 6.10 7.20
C ILE A 135 -21.77 4.90 8.07
N GLY A 136 -21.07 4.72 9.19
CA GLY A 136 -21.38 3.67 10.15
C GLY A 136 -20.79 3.93 11.54
N GLY A 137 -21.10 3.04 12.47
CA GLY A 137 -20.59 3.07 13.85
C GLY A 137 -19.58 1.96 14.09
N PHE A 138 -18.67 2.16 15.05
CA PHE A 138 -17.72 1.12 15.44
C PHE A 138 -18.40 -0.16 15.95
N ASP A 139 -19.44 -0.04 16.77
CA ASP A 139 -20.09 -1.21 17.37
C ASP A 139 -21.01 -1.95 16.38
N SER A 140 -21.59 -1.25 15.40
CA SER A 140 -22.54 -1.81 14.43
C SER A 140 -21.89 -2.34 13.16
N ASP A 141 -20.84 -1.68 12.66
CA ASP A 141 -20.37 -1.85 11.28
C ASP A 141 -18.97 -2.47 11.15
N PHE A 142 -18.30 -2.81 12.25
CA PHE A 142 -17.02 -3.55 12.21
C PHE A 142 -17.05 -4.81 11.33
N PRO A 143 -18.12 -5.64 11.32
CA PRO A 143 -18.19 -6.80 10.42
C PRO A 143 -17.99 -6.48 8.93
N ARG A 144 -18.27 -5.24 8.51
CA ARG A 144 -18.13 -4.79 7.11
C ARG A 144 -16.67 -4.52 6.73
N LEU A 145 -15.75 -4.44 7.69
CA LEU A 145 -14.31 -4.33 7.44
C LEU A 145 -13.74 -5.53 6.67
N LYS A 146 -14.46 -6.65 6.63
CA LYS A 146 -14.12 -7.82 5.80
C LYS A 146 -14.11 -7.51 4.30
N GLU A 147 -14.81 -6.46 3.88
CA GLU A 147 -14.91 -6.07 2.47
C GLU A 147 -13.89 -5.01 2.06
N ALA A 148 -13.11 -4.46 3.01
CA ALA A 148 -12.16 -3.39 2.72
C ALA A 148 -10.83 -3.94 2.18
N ASP A 149 -10.32 -3.33 1.12
CA ASP A 149 -8.97 -3.55 0.61
C ASP A 149 -7.94 -2.72 1.40
N TRP A 150 -8.38 -1.60 1.98
CA TRP A 150 -7.54 -0.71 2.78
C TRP A 150 -8.31 -0.18 3.99
N VAL A 151 -7.78 -0.38 5.20
CA VAL A 151 -8.30 0.22 6.43
C VAL A 151 -7.33 1.29 6.93
N ILE A 152 -7.83 2.52 7.10
CA ILE A 152 -7.05 3.67 7.57
C ILE A 152 -7.61 4.18 8.88
N GLU A 153 -6.80 4.23 9.91
CA GLU A 153 -7.15 4.77 11.21
C GLU A 153 -6.78 6.26 11.31
N ALA A 154 -7.74 7.08 11.74
CA ALA A 154 -7.64 8.53 11.90
C ALA A 154 -8.49 9.03 13.10
N VAL A 155 -8.50 8.27 14.19
CA VAL A 155 -9.08 8.64 15.49
C VAL A 155 -8.14 9.55 16.29
N VAL A 156 -8.60 9.94 17.48
CA VAL A 156 -7.87 10.81 18.42
C VAL A 156 -6.46 10.29 18.68
N GLU A 157 -5.51 11.22 18.78
CA GLU A 157 -4.08 10.96 18.97
C GLU A 157 -3.74 10.53 20.41
N LYS A 158 -4.31 9.41 20.85
CA LYS A 158 -4.07 8.79 22.16
C LYS A 158 -3.58 7.35 21.95
N PRO A 159 -2.40 6.96 22.49
CA PRO A 159 -1.84 5.62 22.32
C PRO A 159 -2.79 4.50 22.71
N ASP A 160 -3.40 4.60 23.90
CA ASP A 160 -4.27 3.56 24.45
C ASP A 160 -5.49 3.31 23.57
N ILE A 161 -6.13 4.39 23.08
CA ILE A 161 -7.32 4.31 22.23
C ILE A 161 -6.98 3.64 20.90
N LYS A 162 -5.85 4.00 20.28
CA LYS A 162 -5.45 3.41 18.99
C LYS A 162 -5.06 1.94 19.15
N ARG A 163 -4.34 1.60 20.22
CA ARG A 163 -3.96 0.21 20.52
C ARG A 163 -5.21 -0.65 20.74
N GLU A 164 -6.15 -0.19 21.56
CA GLU A 164 -7.43 -0.87 21.78
C GLU A 164 -8.23 -1.04 20.48
N LEU A 165 -8.29 0.02 19.66
CA LEU A 165 -8.97 -0.01 18.37
C LEU A 165 -8.38 -1.08 17.45
N TRP A 166 -7.06 -1.14 17.31
CA TRP A 166 -6.41 -2.14 16.46
C TRP A 166 -6.59 -3.57 16.98
N THR A 167 -6.58 -3.75 18.30
CA THR A 167 -6.89 -5.04 18.93
C THR A 167 -8.30 -5.51 18.63
N ARG A 168 -9.28 -4.61 18.48
CA ARG A 168 -10.65 -4.95 18.05
C ARG A 168 -10.72 -5.18 16.53
N VAL A 169 -10.11 -4.29 15.75
CA VAL A 169 -10.19 -4.28 14.26
C VAL A 169 -9.64 -5.56 13.65
N GLN A 170 -8.56 -6.13 14.21
CA GLN A 170 -7.94 -7.33 13.66
C GLN A 170 -8.90 -8.53 13.52
N ASP A 171 -9.97 -8.61 14.31
CA ASP A 171 -10.93 -9.72 14.26
C ASP A 171 -11.97 -9.58 13.14
N TYR A 172 -12.05 -8.40 12.52
CA TYR A 172 -13.05 -8.10 11.49
C TYR A 172 -12.46 -7.82 10.11
N VAL A 173 -11.13 -7.67 10.00
CA VAL A 173 -10.49 -7.45 8.69
C VAL A 173 -10.30 -8.76 7.95
N ASN A 174 -10.35 -8.72 6.62
CA ASN A 174 -9.96 -9.87 5.80
C ASN A 174 -8.43 -10.11 5.86
N ASP A 175 -7.98 -11.19 5.23
CA ASP A 175 -6.58 -11.64 5.15
C ASP A 175 -5.69 -10.83 4.19
N ARG A 176 -6.30 -9.92 3.42
CA ARG A 176 -5.69 -9.24 2.28
C ARG A 176 -5.54 -7.73 2.45
N ALA A 177 -6.33 -7.13 3.34
CA ALA A 177 -6.42 -5.70 3.52
C ALA A 177 -5.08 -5.13 3.99
N VAL A 178 -4.69 -4.00 3.40
CA VAL A 178 -3.64 -3.16 3.98
C VAL A 178 -4.23 -2.41 5.17
N LEU A 179 -3.46 -2.33 6.25
CA LEU A 179 -3.89 -1.69 7.49
C LEU A 179 -2.93 -0.55 7.78
N SER A 180 -3.47 0.66 7.95
CA SER A 180 -2.62 1.80 8.24
C SER A 180 -3.20 2.80 9.22
N THR A 181 -2.30 3.53 9.88
CA THR A 181 -2.66 4.63 10.80
C THR A 181 -2.16 5.97 10.26
N ASN A 182 -2.98 7.00 10.42
CA ASN A 182 -2.67 8.40 10.13
C ASN A 182 -2.14 9.15 11.37
N THR A 183 -1.57 8.45 12.35
CA THR A 183 -0.86 9.11 13.46
C THR A 183 0.21 10.07 12.94
N SER A 184 0.41 11.18 13.64
CA SER A 184 1.38 12.23 13.29
C SER A 184 2.72 12.09 14.02
N GLY A 185 2.87 11.07 14.88
CA GLY A 185 4.13 10.82 15.58
C GLY A 185 4.12 9.76 16.68
N LEU A 186 3.03 9.01 16.88
CA LEU A 186 3.03 7.83 17.75
C LEU A 186 3.77 6.67 17.08
N SER A 187 4.37 5.79 17.89
CA SER A 187 5.09 4.64 17.35
C SER A 187 4.15 3.67 16.64
N ILE A 188 4.48 3.34 15.40
CA ILE A 188 3.78 2.33 14.61
C ILE A 188 3.99 0.93 15.19
N HIS A 189 5.16 0.66 15.76
CA HIS A 189 5.46 -0.61 16.44
C HIS A 189 4.57 -0.77 17.68
N GLU A 190 4.66 0.16 18.64
CA GLU A 190 3.94 0.06 19.93
C GLU A 190 2.42 -0.04 19.74
N MET A 191 1.88 0.65 18.73
CA MET A 191 0.45 0.70 18.43
C MET A 191 -0.13 -0.64 17.99
N SER A 192 0.66 -1.48 17.32
CA SER A 192 0.20 -2.76 16.74
C SER A 192 0.90 -3.97 17.35
N ASP A 193 1.60 -3.80 18.48
CA ASP A 193 2.31 -4.89 19.15
C ASP A 193 1.38 -5.98 19.68
N ASP A 194 0.15 -5.63 20.06
CA ASP A 194 -0.87 -6.59 20.51
C ASP A 194 -1.62 -7.25 19.34
N CYS A 195 -1.30 -6.88 18.10
CA CYS A 195 -1.91 -7.49 16.91
C CYS A 195 -1.25 -8.82 16.55
N ARG A 196 -2.00 -9.68 15.84
CA ARG A 196 -1.48 -10.93 15.26
C ARG A 196 -0.34 -10.69 14.26
N ASP A 197 0.48 -11.71 14.03
CA ASP A 197 1.63 -11.63 13.13
C ASP A 197 1.23 -11.37 11.66
N ASP A 198 0.09 -11.89 11.21
CA ASP A 198 -0.43 -11.61 9.87
C ASP A 198 -0.78 -10.13 9.68
N ILE A 199 -1.32 -9.50 10.73
CA ILE A 199 -1.67 -8.07 10.78
C ILE A 199 -0.40 -7.25 10.77
N LYS A 200 0.58 -7.57 11.62
CA LYS A 200 1.87 -6.86 11.69
C LYS A 200 2.59 -6.80 10.36
N ARG A 201 2.50 -7.87 9.55
CA ARG A 201 3.11 -7.93 8.20
C ARG A 201 2.46 -6.99 7.18
N ARG A 202 1.21 -6.58 7.38
CA ARG A 202 0.47 -5.67 6.49
C ARG A 202 0.07 -4.35 7.14
N PHE A 203 0.69 -4.06 8.29
CA PHE A 203 0.47 -2.84 9.06
C PHE A 203 1.57 -1.82 8.78
N LEU A 204 1.21 -0.55 8.57
CA LEU A 204 2.14 0.55 8.36
C LEU A 204 1.54 1.91 8.74
N GLY A 205 2.36 2.93 8.94
CA GLY A 205 1.88 4.31 9.02
C GLY A 205 1.65 4.89 7.62
N THR A 206 0.53 5.59 7.42
CA THR A 206 0.28 6.47 6.27
C THR A 206 -0.07 7.86 6.78
N HIS A 207 0.94 8.70 6.95
CA HIS A 207 0.77 10.03 7.53
C HIS A 207 0.49 11.06 6.42
N PHE A 208 -0.81 11.37 6.26
CA PHE A 208 -1.30 12.43 5.39
C PHE A 208 -1.19 13.79 6.08
N PHE A 209 -0.85 14.81 5.29
CA PHE A 209 -0.78 16.19 5.78
C PHE A 209 -2.08 16.94 5.50
N ASN A 210 -2.49 17.79 6.44
CA ASN A 210 -3.73 18.58 6.33
C ASN A 210 -3.52 19.86 5.49
N PRO A 211 -4.27 20.11 4.39
CA PRO A 211 -5.37 19.32 3.84
C PRO A 211 -4.92 18.14 2.94
N PRO A 212 -5.44 16.90 3.15
CA PRO A 212 -4.98 15.70 2.43
C PRO A 212 -5.10 15.80 0.93
N ARG A 213 -6.11 16.46 0.36
CA ARG A 213 -6.23 16.61 -1.09
C ARG A 213 -5.08 17.45 -1.69
N TYR A 214 -4.69 18.52 -1.01
CA TYR A 214 -3.85 19.59 -1.60
C TYR A 214 -2.38 19.37 -1.31
N LEU A 215 -2.05 18.87 -0.12
CA LEU A 215 -0.68 18.54 0.22
C LEU A 215 -0.28 17.23 -0.46
N LYS A 216 0.87 17.29 -1.13
CA LYS A 216 1.39 16.17 -1.93
C LYS A 216 2.16 15.17 -1.08
N LEU A 217 2.80 15.61 -0.01
CA LEU A 217 3.62 14.75 0.83
C LEU A 217 2.74 13.69 1.50
N LEU A 218 3.22 12.44 1.46
CA LEU A 218 2.71 11.32 2.23
C LEU A 218 3.92 10.59 2.82
N GLU A 219 3.95 10.44 4.13
CA GLU A 219 4.96 9.60 4.78
C GLU A 219 4.41 8.19 4.94
N ILE A 220 5.18 7.20 4.49
CA ILE A 220 4.92 5.78 4.73
C ILE A 220 5.91 5.28 5.77
N ILE A 221 5.40 4.72 6.85
CA ILE A 221 6.20 4.30 8.01
C ILE A 221 6.02 2.80 8.22
N PRO A 222 6.85 1.95 7.59
CA PRO A 222 6.76 0.52 7.81
C PRO A 222 7.24 0.14 9.21
N ARG A 223 6.62 -0.90 9.77
CA ARG A 223 7.24 -1.67 10.85
C ARG A 223 8.41 -2.48 10.31
N ARG A 224 9.22 -3.01 11.23
CA ARG A 224 10.25 -4.00 10.92
C ARG A 224 9.65 -5.27 10.29
N GLU A 225 8.47 -5.67 10.74
CA GLU A 225 7.79 -6.88 10.26
C GLU A 225 6.96 -6.66 8.98
N THR A 226 6.71 -5.39 8.58
CA THR A 226 5.91 -5.07 7.40
C THR A 226 6.55 -5.65 6.15
N ASP A 227 5.75 -6.33 5.33
CA ASP A 227 6.18 -6.89 4.06
C ASP A 227 6.64 -5.76 3.12
N PRO A 228 7.90 -5.79 2.63
CA PRO A 228 8.42 -4.79 1.70
C PRO A 228 7.56 -4.65 0.43
N ASP A 229 6.91 -5.72 -0.02
CA ASP A 229 6.06 -5.68 -1.21
C ASP A 229 4.79 -4.86 -0.97
N ILE A 230 4.25 -4.89 0.26
CA ILE A 230 3.11 -4.06 0.66
C ILE A 230 3.53 -2.60 0.72
N VAL A 231 4.70 -2.31 1.28
CA VAL A 231 5.25 -0.94 1.33
C VAL A 231 5.41 -0.38 -0.08
N GLU A 232 5.99 -1.17 -0.99
CA GLU A 232 6.16 -0.77 -2.38
C GLU A 232 4.82 -0.58 -3.10
N GLY A 233 3.87 -1.51 -2.92
CA GLY A 233 2.54 -1.42 -3.52
C GLY A 233 1.78 -0.17 -3.09
N VAL A 234 1.74 0.10 -1.77
CA VAL A 234 1.10 1.29 -1.21
C VAL A 234 1.80 2.57 -1.68
N ALA A 235 3.14 2.57 -1.74
CA ALA A 235 3.90 3.70 -2.26
C ALA A 235 3.53 4.01 -3.71
N ARG A 236 3.55 2.99 -4.59
CA ARG A 236 3.19 3.15 -6.01
C ARG A 236 1.74 3.56 -6.20
N PHE A 237 0.81 2.98 -5.45
CA PHE A 237 -0.59 3.37 -5.45
C PHE A 237 -0.75 4.85 -5.05
N ALA A 238 -0.11 5.27 -3.96
CA ALA A 238 -0.19 6.65 -3.51
C ALA A 238 0.39 7.63 -4.53
N GLU A 239 1.50 7.30 -5.18
CA GLU A 239 2.12 8.19 -6.17
C GLU A 239 1.34 8.26 -7.49
N ARG A 240 0.85 7.11 -7.99
CA ARG A 240 0.25 7.00 -9.32
C ARG A 240 -1.25 7.24 -9.33
N VAL A 241 -1.95 6.86 -8.26
CA VAL A 241 -3.42 6.92 -8.17
C VAL A 241 -3.86 8.09 -7.28
N LEU A 242 -3.30 8.23 -6.07
CA LEU A 242 -3.66 9.34 -5.17
C LEU A 242 -2.99 10.67 -5.53
N GLY A 243 -1.97 10.65 -6.40
CA GLY A 243 -1.21 11.83 -6.79
C GLY A 243 -0.32 12.39 -5.67
N LYS A 244 0.13 11.52 -4.76
CA LYS A 244 1.03 11.86 -3.66
C LYS A 244 2.50 11.79 -4.07
N ARG A 245 3.35 12.28 -3.17
CA ARG A 245 4.80 12.18 -3.18
C ARG A 245 5.18 11.45 -1.91
N VAL A 246 5.60 10.21 -2.08
CA VAL A 246 5.86 9.30 -0.97
C VAL A 246 7.28 9.47 -0.47
N VAL A 247 7.43 9.50 0.85
CA VAL A 247 8.72 9.36 1.51
C VAL A 247 8.60 8.19 2.50
N ILE A 248 9.54 7.25 2.43
CA ILE A 248 9.62 6.18 3.42
C ILE A 248 10.34 6.71 4.65
N ALA A 249 9.63 6.78 5.77
CA ALA A 249 10.16 7.26 7.04
C ALA A 249 10.41 6.11 8.01
N ARG A 250 11.37 6.31 8.92
CA ARG A 250 11.57 5.40 10.05
C ARG A 250 10.57 5.71 11.15
N ASP A 251 10.14 4.68 11.86
CA ASP A 251 9.31 4.83 13.05
C ASP A 251 10.14 5.49 14.16
N THR A 252 10.06 6.81 14.20
CA THR A 252 10.74 7.67 15.18
C THR A 252 9.80 8.81 15.52
N PRO A 253 9.87 9.37 16.74
CA PRO A 253 8.96 10.44 17.15
C PRO A 253 8.93 11.61 16.15
N GLY A 254 7.74 11.89 15.62
CA GLY A 254 7.49 12.94 14.61
C GLY A 254 8.01 12.62 13.20
N PHE A 255 8.37 11.36 12.92
CA PHE A 255 8.84 10.85 11.63
C PHE A 255 9.93 11.74 11.01
N ILE A 256 9.71 12.25 9.79
CA ILE A 256 10.67 13.15 9.12
C ILE A 256 10.17 14.59 9.20
N ALA A 257 9.01 14.89 8.63
CA ALA A 257 8.57 16.27 8.43
C ALA A 257 8.31 17.00 9.75
N ASN A 258 7.56 16.39 10.67
CA ASN A 258 7.25 17.03 11.96
C ASN A 258 8.51 17.17 12.81
N ARG A 259 9.38 16.15 12.82
CA ARG A 259 10.66 16.20 13.52
C ARG A 259 11.56 17.34 13.02
N LEU A 260 11.71 17.49 11.70
CA LEU A 260 12.49 18.58 11.11
C LEU A 260 11.82 19.95 11.34
N GLY A 261 10.49 20.01 11.23
CA GLY A 261 9.72 21.23 11.44
C GLY A 261 9.85 21.76 12.87
N ILE A 262 9.66 20.89 13.86
CA ILE A 262 9.78 21.25 15.28
C ILE A 262 11.21 21.69 15.60
N HIS A 263 12.22 20.94 15.13
CA HIS A 263 13.62 21.34 15.32
C HIS A 263 13.89 22.73 14.72
N SER A 264 13.45 22.98 13.50
CA SER A 264 13.63 24.27 12.82
C SER A 264 12.93 25.41 13.57
N MET A 265 11.70 25.18 14.04
CA MET A 265 10.96 26.17 14.83
C MET A 265 11.68 26.53 16.13
N MET A 266 12.20 25.55 16.86
CA MET A 266 12.97 25.81 18.10
C MET A 266 14.28 26.55 17.84
N VAL A 267 14.93 26.33 16.69
CA VAL A 267 16.18 27.02 16.32
C VAL A 267 15.91 28.47 15.89
N VAL A 268 14.82 28.72 15.15
CA VAL A 268 14.49 30.06 14.63
C VAL A 268 13.78 30.94 15.66
N PHE A 269 12.95 30.35 16.51
CA PHE A 269 12.17 31.04 17.55
C PHE A 269 12.52 30.46 18.94
N PRO A 270 13.69 30.83 19.49
CA PRO A 270 14.14 30.35 20.80
C PRO A 270 13.28 30.85 21.97
#